data_AF-A0A4R4MXS2-F1
#
_entry.id   AF-A0A4R4MXS2-F1
#
_cell.length_a   1.000
_cell.length_b   1.000
_cell.length_c   1.000
_cell.angle_alpha   90.00
_cell.angle_beta   90.00
_cell.angle_gamma   90.00
#
_symmetry.space_group_name_H-M   'P 1'
#
loop_
_entity.id
_entity.type
_entity.pdbx_description
1 polymer ?
#
loop_
_entity_poly.entity_id
_entity_poly.type
_entity_poly.pdbx_seq_one_letter_code
_entity_poly.pdbx_strand_id
1 'polypeptide(L)'
;MELEVLTSKARRRLALKTSAMAVLGAGIFGAIPVMAAVAQPAPVVYTCNGQAVTFTMELKTPATARPSTPVTVTWDIKQPASNYLSAPAEITPSSSVEAQGTIRPSGSPIPSSQVVVSATAVPTMTANSALPIPTMTMVVTPTATGTVALKGEGFSVTVNEDQPYTCMPGTAGGPSVNLVVGTATGTPTNSPTT
;
A
#
# COMPACT_ATOMS: atom_id res chain seq x y z
N MET A 1 51.27 49.64 24.03
CA MET A 1 50.55 48.56 23.32
C MET A 1 49.13 49.09 23.13
N GLU A 2 48.81 50.00 22.21
CA GLU A 2 49.15 50.13 20.79
C GLU A 2 49.03 48.84 19.96
N LEU A 3 48.31 49.01 18.84
CA LEU A 3 48.03 48.10 17.72
C LEU A 3 46.82 47.18 17.98
N GLU A 4 45.78 47.08 17.14
CA GLU A 4 45.57 47.59 15.79
C GLU A 4 44.08 47.39 15.46
N VAL A 5 43.37 48.47 15.13
CA VAL A 5 42.16 48.36 14.31
C VAL A 5 42.63 48.29 12.87
N LEU A 6 42.75 47.08 12.35
CA LEU A 6 42.96 46.83 10.92
C LEU A 6 41.79 46.01 10.37
N THR A 7 40.91 46.74 9.70
CA THR A 7 40.44 46.47 8.34
C THR A 7 39.80 45.10 8.03
N SER A 8 38.49 45.17 7.76
CA SER A 8 37.90 44.92 6.43
C SER A 8 38.43 43.75 5.58
N LYS A 9 37.49 42.86 5.24
CA LYS A 9 37.47 41.99 4.05
C LYS A 9 38.52 40.87 3.97
N ALA A 10 38.08 39.64 4.25
CA ALA A 10 38.26 38.53 3.31
C ALA A 10 37.49 37.26 3.72
N ARG A 11 36.67 36.76 2.78
CA ARG A 11 36.47 35.32 2.45
C ARG A 11 35.82 34.48 3.56
N ARG A 12 34.49 34.30 3.56
CA ARG A 12 33.80 33.28 2.74
C ARG A 12 34.64 32.00 2.60
N ARG A 13 34.39 30.99 3.43
CA ARG A 13 34.04 29.59 3.06
C ARG A 13 34.37 28.58 4.19
N LEU A 14 33.36 27.75 4.50
CA LEU A 14 33.44 26.35 4.94
C LEU A 14 34.22 25.99 6.21
N ALA A 15 33.49 25.49 7.22
CA ALA A 15 33.74 24.23 7.94
C ALA A 15 32.78 24.22 9.15
N LEU A 16 31.65 23.53 9.11
CA LEU A 16 31.49 22.08 9.32
C LEU A 16 31.95 21.62 10.70
N LYS A 17 30.98 21.03 11.45
CA LYS A 17 31.11 20.18 12.66
C LYS A 17 31.54 20.94 13.93
N THR A 18 30.96 20.74 15.12
CA THR A 18 30.58 19.48 15.79
C THR A 18 29.71 19.77 17.03
N SER A 19 28.55 19.10 17.10
CA SER A 19 27.88 18.48 18.26
C SER A 19 28.18 18.92 19.70
N ALA A 20 27.11 19.24 20.44
CA ALA A 20 26.83 18.81 21.82
C ALA A 20 25.32 19.03 22.07
N MET A 21 24.43 18.08 21.76
CA MET A 21 23.93 16.98 22.62
C MET A 21 23.59 17.36 24.07
N ALA A 22 22.35 17.02 24.41
CA ALA A 22 21.82 16.68 25.73
C ALA A 22 21.34 17.88 26.60
N VAL A 23 20.20 17.84 27.29
CA VAL A 23 19.22 16.78 27.53
C VAL A 23 17.97 17.37 28.22
N LEU A 24 16.81 16.78 27.91
CA LEU A 24 15.58 16.64 28.72
C LEU A 24 14.80 17.90 29.15
N GLY A 25 13.56 17.96 28.69
CA GLY A 25 12.53 18.80 29.29
C GLY A 25 11.18 18.71 28.60
N ALA A 26 10.49 17.59 28.79
CA ALA A 26 9.04 17.43 28.74
C ALA A 26 8.24 17.90 27.50
N GLY A 27 7.61 16.92 26.84
CA GLY A 27 6.20 17.06 26.49
C GLY A 27 5.87 17.63 25.12
N ILE A 28 6.27 16.96 24.04
CA ILE A 28 5.52 17.00 22.79
C ILE A 28 5.61 15.60 22.20
N PHE A 29 4.49 14.89 22.13
CA PHE A 29 4.33 13.75 21.23
C PHE A 29 4.49 14.31 19.82
N GLY A 30 5.74 14.43 19.38
CA GLY A 30 6.11 14.91 18.06
C GLY A 30 5.37 14.05 17.06
N ALA A 31 4.53 14.70 16.27
CA ALA A 31 3.89 14.11 15.11
C ALA A 31 4.98 13.46 14.27
N ILE A 32 5.16 12.14 14.46
CA ILE A 32 5.82 11.31 13.46
C ILE A 32 4.97 11.57 12.23
N PRO A 33 5.51 12.19 11.16
CA PRO A 33 4.76 12.30 9.93
C PRO A 33 4.41 10.86 9.58
N VAL A 34 3.12 10.53 9.66
CA VAL A 34 2.59 9.25 9.22
C VAL A 34 2.77 9.28 7.72
N MET A 35 3.97 8.89 7.28
CA MET A 35 4.26 8.70 5.87
C MET A 35 3.25 7.66 5.42
N ALA A 36 2.43 8.03 4.44
CA ALA A 36 1.59 7.07 3.76
C ALA A 36 2.48 5.90 3.36
N ALA A 37 2.21 4.71 3.89
CA ALA A 37 2.89 3.51 3.45
C ALA A 37 2.35 3.19 2.05
N VAL A 38 2.92 3.84 1.04
CA VAL A 38 2.75 3.46 -0.34
C VAL A 38 3.79 2.36 -0.56
N ALA A 39 3.36 1.11 -0.61
CA ALA A 39 4.24 0.06 -1.12
C ALA A 39 4.52 0.41 -2.58
N GLN A 40 5.79 0.57 -2.97
CA GLN A 40 6.11 0.78 -4.38
C GLN A 40 5.66 -0.44 -5.20
N PRO A 41 5.21 -0.25 -6.46
CA PRO A 41 4.92 -1.37 -7.35
C PRO A 41 6.12 -2.32 -7.41
N ALA A 42 5.90 -3.59 -7.07
CA ALA A 42 6.95 -4.59 -6.98
C ALA A 42 6.65 -5.77 -7.92
N PRO A 43 7.66 -6.35 -8.58
CA PRO A 43 7.49 -7.58 -9.33
C PRO A 43 7.27 -8.76 -8.37
N VAL A 44 6.18 -9.49 -8.57
CA VAL A 44 5.82 -10.68 -7.77
C VAL A 44 5.46 -11.84 -8.70
N VAL A 45 6.03 -13.01 -8.43
CA VAL A 45 5.80 -14.22 -9.21
C VAL A 45 4.60 -14.98 -8.65
N TYR A 46 3.63 -15.25 -9.51
CA TYR A 46 2.47 -16.10 -9.22
C TYR A 46 2.45 -17.29 -10.18
N THR A 47 1.98 -18.42 -9.70
CA THR A 47 1.66 -19.58 -10.52
C THR A 47 0.17 -19.54 -10.83
N CYS A 48 -0.18 -19.22 -12.07
CA CYS A 48 -1.54 -19.16 -12.58
C CYS A 48 -1.82 -20.39 -13.44
N ASN A 49 -2.77 -21.25 -13.04
CA ASN A 49 -3.12 -22.48 -13.77
C ASN A 49 -1.88 -23.33 -14.17
N GLY A 50 -0.87 -23.39 -13.30
CA GLY A 50 0.38 -24.12 -13.53
C GLY A 50 1.48 -23.36 -14.28
N GLN A 51 1.22 -22.14 -14.75
CA GLN A 51 2.24 -21.28 -15.40
C GLN A 51 2.74 -20.17 -14.48
N ALA A 52 4.05 -19.96 -14.45
CA ALA A 52 4.65 -18.86 -13.70
C ALA A 52 4.54 -17.54 -14.46
N VAL A 53 3.90 -16.55 -13.86
CA VAL A 53 3.70 -15.19 -14.39
C VAL A 53 4.23 -14.17 -13.39
N THR A 54 5.04 -13.23 -13.87
CA THR A 54 5.57 -12.13 -13.05
C THR A 54 4.69 -10.90 -13.23
N PHE A 55 3.89 -10.59 -12.21
CA PHE A 55 3.05 -9.39 -12.18
C PHE A 55 3.79 -8.24 -11.52
N THR A 56 3.53 -7.01 -11.96
CA THR A 56 3.86 -5.82 -11.18
C THR A 56 2.67 -5.50 -10.30
N MET A 57 2.79 -5.71 -8.99
CA MET A 57 1.67 -5.54 -8.05
C MET A 57 1.93 -4.44 -7.04
N GLU A 58 0.87 -3.78 -6.61
CA GLU A 58 0.92 -2.71 -5.61
C GLU A 58 -0.25 -2.84 -4.63
N LEU A 59 0.03 -2.82 -3.32
CA LEU A 59 -1.01 -2.62 -2.29
C LEU A 59 -0.93 -1.18 -1.78
N LYS A 60 -2.04 -0.46 -1.88
CA LYS A 60 -2.17 0.92 -1.42
C LYS A 60 -3.07 0.98 -0.21
N THR A 61 -2.54 1.51 0.89
CA THR A 61 -3.32 1.90 2.07
C THR A 61 -3.44 3.42 2.12
N PRO A 62 -4.49 3.97 2.75
CA PRO A 62 -4.57 5.41 2.97
C PRO A 62 -3.43 5.88 3.86
N ALA A 63 -3.07 7.14 3.72
CA ALA A 63 -2.01 7.77 4.50
C ALA A 63 -2.27 7.78 6.01
N THR A 64 -3.54 7.81 6.39
CA THR A 64 -3.97 7.83 7.78
C THR A 64 -5.13 6.87 7.98
N ALA A 65 -5.03 6.03 9.00
CA ALA A 65 -6.12 5.20 9.47
C ALA A 65 -6.38 5.51 10.95
N ARG A 66 -7.64 5.38 11.37
CA ARG A 66 -8.07 5.56 12.75
C ARG A 66 -8.74 4.27 13.25
N PRO A 67 -8.66 3.97 14.55
CA PRO A 67 -9.41 2.88 15.15
C PRO A 67 -10.90 3.04 14.87
N SER A 68 -11.59 1.91 14.69
CA SER A 68 -13.02 1.80 14.40
C SER A 68 -13.50 2.58 13.17
N THR A 69 -12.57 3.00 12.29
CA THR A 69 -12.89 3.69 11.04
C THR A 69 -12.57 2.77 9.87
N PRO A 70 -13.53 2.48 8.98
CA PRO A 70 -13.25 1.68 7.79
C PRO A 70 -12.26 2.40 6.89
N VAL A 71 -11.27 1.66 6.39
CA VAL A 71 -10.29 2.14 5.42
C VAL A 71 -10.28 1.26 4.18
N THR A 72 -10.23 1.91 3.02
CA THR A 72 -10.14 1.21 1.73
C THR A 72 -8.69 0.92 1.40
N VAL A 73 -8.38 -0.34 1.14
CA VAL A 73 -7.09 -0.79 0.63
C VAL A 73 -7.27 -1.24 -0.81
N THR A 74 -6.39 -0.77 -1.68
CA THR A 74 -6.44 -1.06 -3.11
C THR A 74 -5.32 -2.03 -3.47
N TRP A 75 -5.65 -3.07 -4.23
CA TRP A 75 -4.70 -4.01 -4.80
C TRP A 75 -4.70 -3.85 -6.32
N ASP A 76 -3.63 -3.23 -6.83
CA ASP A 76 -3.40 -3.05 -8.25
C ASP A 76 -2.53 -4.20 -8.78
N ILE A 77 -2.96 -4.81 -9.89
CA ILE A 77 -2.26 -5.92 -10.54
C ILE A 77 -2.03 -5.55 -12.00
N LYS A 78 -0.75 -5.39 -12.36
CA LYS A 78 -0.34 -5.13 -13.73
C LYS A 78 0.30 -6.37 -14.34
N GLN A 79 -0.28 -6.81 -15.45
CA GLN A 79 0.26 -7.90 -16.25
C GLN A 79 1.58 -7.51 -16.93
N PRO A 80 2.50 -8.46 -17.11
CA PRO A 80 3.69 -8.23 -17.92
C PRO A 80 3.34 -8.07 -19.40
N ALA A 81 4.23 -7.45 -20.18
CA ALA A 81 4.06 -7.32 -21.63
C ALA A 81 4.19 -8.66 -22.38
N SER A 82 4.85 -9.65 -21.78
CA SER A 82 5.02 -11.01 -22.27
C SER A 82 4.69 -12.02 -21.17
N ASN A 83 4.23 -13.23 -21.54
CA ASN A 83 3.76 -14.25 -20.59
C ASN A 83 2.60 -13.76 -19.70
N TYR A 84 1.65 -13.03 -20.29
CA TYR A 84 0.43 -12.58 -19.64
C TYR A 84 -0.65 -13.67 -19.64
N LEU A 85 -1.64 -13.52 -18.77
CA LEU A 85 -2.89 -14.27 -18.85
C LEU A 85 -3.65 -13.79 -20.09
N SER A 86 -3.87 -14.69 -21.04
CA SER A 86 -4.57 -14.41 -22.27
C SER A 86 -6.07 -14.63 -22.12
N ALA A 87 -6.88 -13.76 -22.71
CA ALA A 87 -8.31 -13.99 -22.85
C ALA A 87 -8.57 -15.22 -23.73
N PRO A 88 -9.35 -16.22 -23.28
CA PRO A 88 -9.55 -17.47 -24.02
C PRO A 88 -10.45 -17.29 -25.25
N ALA A 89 -11.31 -16.27 -25.21
CA ALA A 89 -12.21 -15.88 -26.28
C ALA A 89 -12.28 -14.35 -26.37
N GLU A 90 -12.97 -13.85 -27.40
CA GLU A 90 -13.30 -12.44 -27.51
C GLU A 90 -14.16 -11.99 -26.32
N ILE A 91 -13.75 -10.88 -25.69
CA ILE A 91 -14.51 -10.26 -24.60
C ILE A 91 -15.30 -9.10 -25.19
N THR A 92 -16.62 -9.21 -25.10
CA THR A 92 -17.58 -8.24 -25.66
C THR A 92 -18.01 -7.23 -24.58
N PRO A 93 -18.67 -6.12 -24.93
CA PRO A 93 -19.20 -5.18 -23.93
C PRO A 93 -20.29 -5.78 -23.03
N SER A 94 -20.84 -6.96 -23.35
CA SER A 94 -21.75 -7.70 -22.47
C SER A 94 -21.01 -8.67 -21.53
N SER A 95 -19.70 -8.81 -21.70
CA SER A 95 -18.89 -9.71 -20.90
C SER A 95 -18.43 -9.04 -19.59
N SER A 96 -18.38 -9.81 -18.51
CA SER A 96 -17.81 -9.39 -17.22
C SER A 96 -16.44 -10.03 -17.00
N VAL A 97 -15.49 -9.26 -16.48
CA VAL A 97 -14.24 -9.78 -15.93
C VAL A 97 -14.23 -9.49 -14.44
N GLU A 98 -14.25 -10.54 -13.64
CA GLU A 98 -14.25 -10.48 -12.19
C GLU A 98 -12.90 -10.91 -11.64
N ALA A 99 -12.32 -10.15 -10.72
CA ALA A 99 -11.16 -10.57 -9.96
C ALA A 99 -11.53 -10.70 -8.49
N GLN A 100 -11.08 -11.78 -7.86
CA GLN A 100 -11.24 -12.03 -6.43
C GLN A 100 -9.90 -12.41 -5.82
N GLY A 101 -9.51 -11.75 -4.73
CA GLY A 101 -8.25 -12.01 -4.03
C GLY A 101 -8.45 -12.15 -2.54
N THR A 102 -7.48 -12.75 -1.86
CA THR A 102 -7.43 -12.78 -0.39
C THR A 102 -6.27 -11.94 0.11
N ILE A 103 -6.50 -11.13 1.15
CA ILE A 103 -5.42 -10.45 1.87
C ILE A 103 -5.35 -10.98 3.30
N ARG A 104 -4.13 -11.32 3.72
CA ARG A 104 -3.82 -11.80 5.07
C ARG A 104 -3.27 -10.64 5.91
N PRO A 105 -4.04 -10.13 6.88
CA PRO A 105 -3.53 -9.19 7.86
C PRO A 105 -2.64 -9.91 8.90
N SER A 106 -1.65 -9.20 9.40
CA SER A 106 -0.74 -9.64 10.46
C SER A 106 -0.30 -8.45 11.32
N GLY A 107 0.14 -8.71 12.55
CA GLY A 107 0.45 -7.67 13.53
C GLY A 107 -0.67 -7.49 14.57
N SER A 108 -0.67 -6.34 15.25
CA SER A 108 -1.67 -6.05 16.28
C SER A 108 -2.17 -4.61 16.12
N PRO A 109 -3.49 -4.38 16.14
CA PRO A 109 -4.57 -5.38 16.23
C PRO A 109 -4.88 -6.04 14.88
N ILE A 110 -5.34 -7.30 14.89
CA ILE A 110 -5.74 -8.01 13.68
C ILE A 110 -7.20 -7.63 13.34
N PRO A 111 -7.48 -6.99 12.18
CA PRO A 111 -8.85 -6.89 11.68
C PRO A 111 -9.37 -8.30 11.39
N SER A 112 -10.59 -8.62 11.83
CA SER A 112 -11.13 -9.98 11.77
C SER A 112 -11.19 -10.53 10.34
N SER A 113 -10.71 -11.78 10.18
CA SER A 113 -10.89 -12.71 9.04
C SER A 113 -10.28 -12.32 7.69
N GLN A 114 -10.03 -13.37 6.88
CA GLN A 114 -9.60 -13.28 5.47
C GLN A 114 -10.43 -12.23 4.75
N VAL A 115 -9.76 -11.20 4.22
CA VAL A 115 -10.44 -10.11 3.54
C VAL A 115 -10.50 -10.48 2.06
N VAL A 116 -11.72 -10.76 1.58
CA VAL A 116 -11.98 -10.97 0.16
C VAL A 116 -12.01 -9.60 -0.52
N VAL A 117 -11.20 -9.48 -1.56
CA VAL A 117 -11.05 -8.27 -2.37
C VAL A 117 -11.70 -8.58 -3.71
N SER A 118 -12.58 -7.72 -4.23
CA SER A 118 -13.26 -7.99 -5.50
C SER A 118 -13.32 -6.77 -6.42
N ALA A 119 -13.37 -7.01 -7.72
CA ALA A 119 -13.71 -5.99 -8.71
C ALA A 119 -14.25 -6.61 -10.00
N THR A 120 -15.07 -5.85 -10.72
CA THR A 120 -15.67 -6.24 -12.00
C THR A 120 -15.38 -5.16 -13.05
N ALA A 121 -14.96 -5.57 -14.25
CA ALA A 121 -14.82 -4.70 -15.41
C ALA A 121 -15.65 -5.22 -16.59
N VAL A 122 -16.00 -4.32 -17.51
CA VAL A 122 -16.73 -4.63 -18.74
C VAL A 122 -15.89 -4.17 -19.95
N PRO A 123 -14.85 -4.92 -20.33
CA PRO A 123 -13.91 -4.52 -21.35
C PRO A 123 -14.30 -5.08 -22.73
N THR A 124 -13.75 -4.48 -23.79
CA THR A 124 -13.77 -5.06 -25.14
C THR A 124 -12.36 -5.45 -25.55
N MET A 125 -12.15 -6.71 -25.94
CA MET A 125 -10.85 -7.16 -26.45
C MET A 125 -10.93 -8.42 -27.30
N THR A 126 -9.95 -8.52 -28.20
CA THR A 126 -9.75 -9.68 -29.06
C THR A 126 -9.25 -10.89 -28.28
N ALA A 127 -9.59 -12.09 -28.76
CA ALA A 127 -9.05 -13.34 -28.22
C ALA A 127 -7.52 -13.31 -28.19
N ASN A 128 -6.93 -14.03 -27.23
CA ASN A 128 -5.48 -14.11 -26.98
C ASN A 128 -4.81 -12.79 -26.56
N SER A 129 -5.57 -11.72 -26.31
CA SER A 129 -5.03 -10.46 -25.78
C SER A 129 -4.83 -10.54 -24.26
N ALA A 130 -4.01 -9.65 -23.70
CA ALA A 130 -3.79 -9.59 -22.27
C ALA A 130 -5.11 -9.32 -21.52
N LEU A 131 -5.44 -10.21 -20.59
CA LEU A 131 -6.66 -10.11 -19.80
C LEU A 131 -6.62 -8.85 -18.93
N PRO A 132 -7.68 -8.02 -18.88
CA PRO A 132 -7.69 -6.82 -18.09
C PRO A 132 -8.05 -7.24 -16.67
N ILE A 133 -7.07 -7.23 -15.76
CA ILE A 133 -7.32 -7.55 -14.37
C ILE A 133 -7.84 -6.26 -13.71
N PRO A 134 -9.10 -6.20 -13.24
CA PRO A 134 -9.60 -5.01 -12.59
C PRO A 134 -8.90 -4.80 -11.24
N THR A 135 -8.67 -3.54 -10.89
CA THR A 135 -8.10 -3.16 -9.60
C THR A 135 -9.03 -3.60 -8.47
N MET A 136 -8.57 -4.48 -7.59
CA MET A 136 -9.38 -5.00 -6.50
C MET A 136 -9.35 -4.03 -5.31
N THR A 137 -10.49 -3.84 -4.63
CA THR A 137 -10.56 -3.04 -3.41
C THR A 137 -11.12 -3.83 -2.23
N MET A 138 -10.63 -3.54 -1.03
CA MET A 138 -11.17 -4.09 0.20
C MET A 138 -11.35 -3.02 1.26
N VAL A 139 -12.26 -3.28 2.19
CA VAL A 139 -12.51 -2.43 3.35
C VAL A 139 -12.00 -3.14 4.60
N VAL A 140 -11.05 -2.52 5.29
CA VAL A 140 -10.48 -3.01 6.55
C VAL A 140 -10.92 -2.06 7.66
N THR A 141 -11.41 -2.59 8.78
CA THR A 141 -11.74 -1.77 9.96
C THR A 141 -10.78 -2.10 11.10
N PRO A 142 -9.75 -1.28 11.36
CA PRO A 142 -8.83 -1.52 12.47
C PRO A 142 -9.54 -1.34 13.81
N THR A 143 -9.30 -2.20 14.79
CA THR A 143 -9.99 -2.13 16.10
C THR A 143 -9.26 -1.30 17.15
N ALA A 144 -7.97 -1.04 16.96
CA ALA A 144 -7.10 -0.30 17.87
C ALA A 144 -5.93 0.34 17.11
N THR A 145 -5.19 1.20 17.80
CA THR A 145 -3.98 1.84 17.27
C THR A 145 -2.84 0.83 17.13
N GLY A 146 -2.00 0.98 16.11
CA GLY A 146 -0.89 0.08 15.84
C GLY A 146 -0.52 0.04 14.37
N THR A 147 0.30 -0.93 14.01
CA THR A 147 0.70 -1.18 12.62
C THR A 147 0.21 -2.56 12.21
N VAL A 148 -0.55 -2.62 11.12
CA VAL A 148 -1.07 -3.86 10.54
C VAL A 148 -0.35 -4.12 9.22
N ALA A 149 0.40 -5.20 9.14
CA ALA A 149 1.02 -5.64 7.90
C ALA A 149 -0.01 -6.43 7.08
N LEU A 150 -0.31 -5.95 5.88
CA LEU A 150 -1.22 -6.56 4.93
C LEU A 150 -0.40 -7.26 3.86
N LYS A 151 -0.70 -8.52 3.57
CA LYS A 151 -0.02 -9.29 2.52
C LYS A 151 -1.05 -9.93 1.59
N GLY A 152 -0.92 -9.68 0.29
CA GLY A 152 -1.71 -10.37 -0.74
C GLY A 152 -1.40 -11.87 -0.76
N GLU A 153 -2.44 -12.69 -0.91
CA GLU A 153 -2.34 -14.13 -1.07
C GLU A 153 -2.76 -14.54 -2.50
N GLY A 154 -3.40 -15.69 -2.67
CA GLY A 154 -3.94 -16.10 -3.96
C GLY A 154 -5.03 -15.15 -4.45
N PHE A 155 -5.11 -15.01 -5.77
CA PHE A 155 -6.21 -14.36 -6.45
C PHE A 155 -6.71 -15.21 -7.61
N SER A 156 -7.94 -14.96 -8.03
CA SER A 156 -8.60 -15.60 -9.15
C SER A 156 -9.18 -14.54 -10.07
N VAL A 157 -9.16 -14.81 -11.37
CA VAL A 157 -9.82 -13.95 -12.37
C VAL A 157 -10.76 -14.81 -13.19
N THR A 158 -12.01 -14.40 -13.30
CA THR A 158 -13.07 -15.10 -14.03
C THR A 158 -13.59 -14.20 -15.13
N VAL A 159 -13.83 -14.76 -16.31
CA VAL A 159 -14.47 -14.05 -17.43
C VAL A 159 -15.82 -14.70 -17.65
N ASN A 160 -16.92 -13.95 -17.63
CA ASN A 160 -18.28 -14.47 -17.91
C ASN A 160 -18.69 -15.71 -17.10
N GLU A 161 -18.22 -15.84 -15.86
CA GLU A 161 -18.44 -17.02 -15.01
C GLU A 161 -17.84 -18.34 -15.56
N ASP A 162 -16.93 -18.28 -16.55
CA ASP A 162 -16.17 -19.43 -17.04
C ASP A 162 -15.15 -19.97 -16.01
N GLN A 163 -14.31 -20.92 -16.42
CA GLN A 163 -13.23 -21.45 -15.59
C GLN A 163 -12.27 -20.33 -15.12
N PRO A 164 -12.06 -20.16 -13.80
CA PRO A 164 -11.22 -19.09 -13.27
C PRO A 164 -9.73 -19.34 -13.52
N TYR A 165 -8.99 -18.27 -13.78
CA TYR A 165 -7.54 -18.25 -13.68
C TYR A 165 -7.15 -18.21 -12.21
N THR A 166 -6.74 -19.34 -11.65
CA THR A 166 -6.33 -19.43 -10.24
C THR A 166 -4.84 -19.15 -10.12
N CYS A 167 -4.49 -18.08 -9.42
CA CYS A 167 -3.13 -17.59 -9.26
C CYS A 167 -2.70 -17.68 -7.81
N MET A 168 -1.67 -18.47 -7.52
CA MET A 168 -1.09 -18.61 -6.18
C MET A 168 0.31 -17.97 -6.12
N PRO A 169 0.63 -17.21 -5.06
CA PRO A 169 1.96 -16.63 -4.94
C PRO A 169 3.02 -17.71 -4.68
N GLY A 170 4.24 -17.48 -5.16
CA GLY A 170 5.40 -18.32 -4.81
C GLY A 170 5.81 -18.23 -3.33
N THR A 171 6.93 -18.83 -2.97
CA THR A 171 7.45 -18.88 -1.59
C THR A 171 7.78 -17.50 -0.99
N ALA A 172 8.08 -16.50 -1.82
CA ALA A 172 8.23 -15.11 -1.37
C ALA A 172 6.90 -14.49 -0.87
N GLY A 173 5.78 -15.08 -1.27
CA GLY A 173 4.42 -14.60 -1.03
C GLY A 173 4.03 -13.40 -1.90
N GLY A 174 2.83 -12.87 -1.68
CA GLY A 174 2.30 -11.76 -2.46
C GLY A 174 2.83 -10.37 -2.05
N PRO A 175 2.33 -9.31 -2.72
CA PRO A 175 2.65 -7.92 -2.39
C PRO A 175 2.27 -7.57 -0.95
N SER A 176 3.00 -6.66 -0.31
CA SER A 176 2.80 -6.31 1.10
C SER A 176 2.86 -4.81 1.37
N VAL A 177 2.12 -4.36 2.37
CA VAL A 177 2.09 -2.96 2.83
C VAL A 177 1.79 -2.88 4.33
N ASN A 178 2.25 -1.83 5.00
CA ASN A 178 1.98 -1.59 6.42
C ASN A 178 0.93 -0.50 6.59
N LEU A 179 -0.26 -0.85 7.07
CA LEU A 179 -1.27 0.11 7.48
C LEU A 179 -0.92 0.68 8.86
N VAL A 180 -0.68 1.99 8.93
CA VAL A 180 -0.43 2.68 10.22
C VAL A 180 -1.74 3.27 10.74
N VAL A 181 -2.14 2.83 11.93
CA VAL A 181 -3.38 3.25 12.60
C VAL A 181 -3.03 4.18 13.76
N GLY A 182 -3.24 5.47 13.55
CA GLY A 182 -2.94 6.53 14.52
C GLY A 182 -4.06 6.73 15.54
N THR A 183 -3.76 7.41 16.65
CA THR A 183 -4.79 7.83 17.61
C THR A 183 -5.80 8.75 16.92
N ALA A 184 -7.09 8.57 17.23
CA ALA A 184 -8.07 9.61 16.92
C ALA A 184 -7.59 10.88 17.62
N THR A 185 -7.23 11.92 16.86
CA THR A 185 -7.05 13.25 17.45
C THR A 185 -8.37 13.62 18.09
N GLY A 186 -8.39 13.61 19.42
CA GLY A 186 -9.56 13.99 20.20
C GLY A 186 -10.02 15.38 19.76
N THR A 187 -11.33 15.54 19.62
CA THR A 187 -11.96 16.86 19.54
C THR A 187 -11.41 17.71 20.67
N PRO A 188 -10.89 18.94 20.43
CA PRO A 188 -10.44 19.79 21.51
C PRO A 188 -11.64 20.12 22.40
N THR A 189 -11.71 19.48 23.57
CA THR A 189 -12.61 19.90 24.64
C THR A 189 -12.04 21.20 25.19
N ASN A 190 -12.42 22.33 24.61
CA ASN A 190 -12.29 23.61 25.28
C ASN A 190 -13.22 23.56 26.49
N SER A 191 -12.72 23.09 27.61
CA SER A 191 -13.38 23.27 28.90
C SER A 191 -13.16 24.72 29.30
N PRO A 192 -14.19 25.57 29.38
CA PRO A 192 -14.02 26.92 29.89
C PRO A 192 -13.83 26.81 31.40
N THR A 193 -12.63 27.16 31.88
CA THR A 193 -12.44 27.48 33.29
C THR A 193 -13.21 28.77 33.56
N THR A 194 -14.20 28.70 34.45
CA THR A 194 -14.83 29.87 35.10
C THR A 194 -14.33 29.95 36.53
#